data_AF-A0A1V3NK54-F1
#
_entry.id   AF-A0A1V3NK54-F1
#
_cell.length_a   1.000
_cell.length_b   1.000
_cell.length_c   1.000
_cell.angle_alpha   90.00
_cell.angle_beta   90.00
_cell.angle_gamma   90.00
#
_symmetry.space_group_name_H-M   'P 1'
#
loop_
_entity.id
_entity.type
_entity.pdbx_description
1 polymer ?
#
loop_
_entity_poly.entity_id
_entity_poly.type
_entity_poly.pdbx_seq_one_letter_code
_entity_poly.pdbx_strand_id
1 'polypeptide(L)' 'MYRFGRYSIIVGIVLTVIALIVGFGAMFREVEEWAKFFLSLVPIGFLITFTGLVTVLMIGPRR' A
#
# COMPACT_ATOMS: atom_id res chain seq x y z
N MET A 1 18.92 -5.82 0.49
CA MET A 1 18.17 -4.57 0.74
C MET A 1 17.47 -4.03 -0.53
N TYR A 2 18.12 -3.96 -1.70
CA TYR A 2 17.44 -3.57 -2.95
C TYR A 2 16.18 -4.43 -3.27
N ARG A 3 16.30 -5.76 -3.18
CA ARG A 3 15.16 -6.68 -3.36
C ARG A 3 14.05 -6.44 -2.33
N PHE A 4 14.41 -6.14 -1.09
CA PHE A 4 13.46 -5.83 -0.02
C PHE A 4 12.66 -4.57 -0.36
N GLY A 5 13.33 -3.48 -0.78
CA GLY A 5 12.64 -2.28 -1.24
C GLY A 5 11.69 -2.55 -2.41
N ARG A 6 12.10 -3.39 -3.38
CA ARG A 6 11.23 -3.81 -4.49
C ARG A 6 9.98 -4.56 -4.02
N TYR A 7 10.13 -5.50 -3.08
CA TYR A 7 8.99 -6.22 -2.52
C TYR A 7 8.08 -5.30 -1.69
N SER A 8 8.64 -4.39 -0.89
CA SER A 8 7.86 -3.42 -0.14
C SER A 8 7.01 -2.54 -1.05
N ILE A 9 7.55 -2.06 -2.19
CA ILE A 9 6.77 -1.31 -3.18
C ILE A 9 5.56 -2.14 -3.66
N ILE A 10 5.77 -3.40 -4.05
CA ILE A 10 4.70 -4.25 -4.55
C ILE A 10 3.65 -4.50 -3.48
N VAL A 11 4.06 -4.87 -2.26
CA VAL A 11 3.15 -5.16 -1.14
C VAL A 11 2.34 -3.91 -0.77
N GLY A 12 2.98 -2.74 -0.68
CA GLY A 12 2.30 -1.50 -0.35
C GLY A 12 1.28 -1.07 -1.41
N ILE A 13 1.62 -1.23 -2.70
CA ILE A 13 0.70 -0.96 -3.81
C ILE A 13 -0.49 -1.91 -3.76
N VAL A 14 -0.25 -3.22 -3.63
CA VAL A 14 -1.32 -4.23 -3.57
C VAL A 14 -2.24 -3.97 -2.39
N LEU A 15 -1.69 -3.69 -1.20
CA LEU A 15 -2.47 -3.33 -0.02
C LEU A 15 -3.33 -2.09 -0.27
N THR A 16 -2.75 -1.03 -0.84
CA THR A 16 -3.46 0.22 -1.14
C THR A 16 -4.60 -0.01 -2.13
N VAL A 17 -4.35 -0.74 -3.22
CA VAL A 17 -5.36 -1.03 -4.23
C VAL A 17 -6.52 -1.85 -3.66
N ILE A 18 -6.23 -2.91 -2.90
CA ILE A 18 -7.26 -3.72 -2.24
C ILE A 18 -8.06 -2.87 -1.25
N ALA A 19 -7.39 -2.08 -0.41
CA ALA A 19 -8.01 -1.19 0.55
C ALA A 19 -8.96 -0.17 -0.12
N LEU A 20 -8.56 0.41 -1.25
CA LEU A 20 -9.41 1.34 -2.00
C LEU A 20 -10.61 0.63 -2.63
N ILE A 21 -10.40 -0.50 -3.30
CA ILE A 21 -11.48 -1.26 -3.94
C ILE A 21 -12.52 -1.69 -2.91
N VAL A 22 -12.08 -2.26 -1.79
CA VAL A 22 -13.00 -2.75 -0.75
C VAL A 22 -13.59 -1.60 0.06
N GLY A 23 -12.80 -0.58 0.42
CA GLY A 23 -13.25 0.57 1.19
C GLY A 23 -14.32 1.38 0.46
N PHE A 24 -14.08 1.77 -0.79
CA PHE A 24 -15.09 2.44 -1.60
C PHE A 24 -16.24 1.50 -1.99
N GLY A 25 -15.96 0.22 -2.26
CA GLY A 25 -16.99 -0.78 -2.49
C GLY A 25 -17.96 -0.94 -1.32
N ALA A 26 -17.47 -0.84 -0.09
CA ALA A 26 -18.27 -0.88 1.13
C ALA A 26 -19.13 0.38 1.30
N MET A 27 -18.66 1.56 0.86
CA MET A 27 -19.47 2.79 0.86
C MET A 27 -20.72 2.64 -0.01
N PHE A 28 -20.62 2.02 -1.20
CA PHE A 28 -21.77 1.79 -2.08
C PHE A 28 -22.78 0.78 -1.52
N ARG A 29 -22.37 -0.03 -0.54
CA ARG A 29 -23.24 -0.99 0.17
C ARG A 29 -23.72 -0.46 1.52
N GLU A 30 -23.45 0.81 1.83
CA GLU A 30 -23.78 1.46 3.10
C GLU A 30 -23.18 0.75 4.33
N VAL A 31 -22.09 0.00 4.14
CA VAL A 31 -21.39 -0.72 5.20
C VAL A 31 -20.27 0.14 5.77
N GLU A 32 -20.65 1.11 6.61
CA GLU A 32 -19.79 2.20 7.05
C GLU A 32 -18.55 1.75 7.86
N GLU A 33 -18.70 0.75 8.74
CA GLU A 33 -17.59 0.24 9.56
C GLU A 33 -16.47 -0.35 8.69
N TRP A 34 -16.85 -1.15 7.69
CA TRP A 34 -15.91 -1.77 6.77
C TRP A 34 -15.26 -0.73 5.86
N ALA A 35 -16.03 0.28 5.40
CA ALA A 35 -15.47 1.39 4.63
C ALA A 35 -14.38 2.13 5.41
N LYS A 36 -14.66 2.52 6.66
CA LYS A 36 -13.71 3.20 7.55
C LYS A 36 -12.46 2.35 7.78
N PHE A 37 -12.65 1.07 8.10
CA PHE A 37 -11.54 0.15 8.36
C PHE A 37 -10.61 0.05 7.14
N PHE A 38 -11.14 -0.29 5.95
CA PHE A 38 -10.31 -0.46 4.77
C PHE A 38 -9.67 0.85 4.30
N LEU A 39 -10.38 1.97 4.33
CA LEU A 39 -9.79 3.27 3.96
C LEU A 39 -8.69 3.70 4.95
N SER A 40 -8.76 3.29 6.23
CA SER A 40 -7.69 3.56 7.20
C SER A 40 -6.40 2.77 6.93
N LEU A 41 -6.45 1.70 6.13
CA LEU A 41 -5.26 0.94 5.71
C LEU A 41 -4.49 1.62 4.56
N VAL A 42 -5.12 2.58 3.86
CA VAL A 42 -4.51 3.29 2.72
C VAL A 42 -3.22 4.02 3.14
N PRO A 43 -3.19 4.84 4.21
CA PRO A 43 -1.94 5.45 4.69
C PRO A 43 -0.82 4.45 4.97
N ILE A 44 -1.16 3.27 5.51
CA ILE A 44 -0.18 2.21 5.79
C ILE A 44 0.41 1.67 4.48
N GLY A 45 -0.43 1.38 3.48
CA GLY A 45 0.03 0.96 2.16
C GLY A 45 0.91 2.00 1.47
N PHE A 46 0.57 3.28 1.60
CA PHE A 46 1.40 4.39 1.12
C PHE A 46 2.76 4.46 1.82
N LEU A 47 2.80 4.35 3.15
CA LEU A 47 4.05 4.35 3.90
C LEU A 47 4.97 3.20 3.50
N ILE A 48 4.43 1.98 3.38
CA ILE A 48 5.18 0.80 2.94
C ILE A 48 5.75 1.01 1.54
N THR A 49 4.93 1.53 0.62
CA THR A 49 5.36 1.82 -0.76
C THR A 49 6.47 2.87 -0.78
N PHE A 50 6.31 3.95 -0.03
CA PHE A 50 7.26 5.04 0.06
C PHE A 50 8.59 4.59 0.66
N THR A 51 8.56 3.84 1.77
CA THR A 51 9.77 3.24 2.35
C THR A 51 10.48 2.32 1.37
N GLY A 52 9.73 1.50 0.63
CA GLY A 52 10.29 0.65 -0.42
C GLY A 52 10.95 1.45 -1.54
N LEU A 53 10.30 2.52 -2.00
CA LEU A 53 10.81 3.43 -3.02
C LEU A 53 12.12 4.10 -2.58
N VAL A 54 12.15 4.70 -1.40
CA VAL A 54 13.37 5.32 -0.84
C VAL A 54 14.49 4.29 -0.74
N THR A 55 14.19 3.07 -0.26
CA THR A 55 15.18 1.99 -0.14
C THR A 55 15.78 1.61 -1.51
N VAL A 56 14.95 1.52 -2.56
CA VAL A 56 15.39 1.21 -3.92
C VAL A 56 16.26 2.33 -4.49
N LEU A 57 15.84 3.58 -4.31
CA LEU A 57 16.56 4.76 -4.81
C LEU A 57 17.92 4.94 -4.14
N MET A 58 18.00 4.76 -2.81
CA MET A 58 19.25 4.96 -2.07
C MET A 58 20.29 3.85 -2.31
N ILE A 59 19.86 2.62 -2.58
CA ILE A 59 20.77 1.47 -2.70
C ILE A 59 21.12 1.17 -4.15
N GLY A 60 20.19 1.40 -5.08
CA GLY A 60 20.35 1.11 -6.50
C GLY A 60 20.52 -0.40 -6.82
N PRO A 61 20.43 -0.80 -8.09
CA PRO A 61 20.85 -2.13 -8.51
C PRO A 61 22.37 -2.23 -8.34
N ARG A 62 22.88 -3.22 -7.58
CA ARG A 62 24.30 -3.56 -7.64
C ARG A 62 24.60 -4.02 -9.07
N ARG A 63 25.34 -3.21 -9.81
CA ARG A 63 25.99 -3.63 -11.07
C ARG A 63 27.01 -4.73 -10.75
#